data_AF-A0A959I5H6-F1
#
_entry.id   AF-A0A959I5H6-F1
#
_cell.length_a   1.000
_cell.length_b   1.000
_cell.length_c   1.000
_cell.angle_alpha   90.00
_cell.angle_beta   90.00
_cell.angle_gamma   90.00
#
_symmetry.space_group_name_H-M   'P 1'
#
loop_
_entity.id
_entity.type
_entity.pdbx_description
1 polymer ?
#
loop_
_entity_poly.entity_id
_entity_poly.type
_entity_poly.pdbx_seq_one_letter_code
_entity_poly.pdbx_strand_id
1 'polypeptide(L)'
;THLRDRRKIDATPLEEVEPAEPDADLLGQLERSERNALYFRHFDDLGEKCRQILAWFFEKVPLAEIARRLGSSENYIKKRKFECKEKLIRAVREDPRFEELS
;
A
#
# COMPACT_ATOMS: atom_id res chain seq x y z
N THR A 1 -45.42 46.22 -7.83
CA THR A 1 -44.03 46.43 -7.37
C THR A 1 -43.78 45.59 -6.13
N HIS A 2 -43.48 44.30 -6.29
CA HIS A 2 -43.09 43.44 -5.16
C HIS A 2 -41.57 43.28 -5.21
N LEU A 3 -40.90 44.06 -4.36
CA LEU A 3 -39.46 44.09 -4.21
C LEU A 3 -38.96 42.74 -3.71
N ARG A 4 -37.91 42.24 -4.36
CA ARG A 4 -37.13 41.04 -4.03
C ARG A 4 -36.83 40.98 -2.54
N ASP A 5 -37.37 39.95 -1.87
CA ASP A 5 -36.91 39.53 -0.55
C ASP A 5 -35.50 38.94 -0.70
N ARG A 6 -34.49 39.80 -0.56
CA ARG A 6 -33.10 39.38 -0.36
C ARG A 6 -33.01 38.87 1.06
N ARG A 7 -33.26 37.56 1.26
CA ARG A 7 -32.81 36.85 2.46
C ARG A 7 -31.33 37.19 2.65
N LYS A 8 -31.04 37.96 3.70
CA LYS A 8 -29.69 38.28 4.11
C LYS A 8 -29.03 36.95 4.45
N ILE A 9 -28.09 36.54 3.62
CA ILE A 9 -27.21 35.43 3.96
C ILE A 9 -26.28 36.03 5.01
N ASP A 10 -26.44 35.63 6.27
CA ASP A 10 -25.47 36.00 7.31
C ASP A 10 -24.14 35.36 6.92
N ALA A 11 -23.28 36.19 6.32
CA ALA A 11 -21.92 35.82 6.01
C ALA A 11 -21.16 35.79 7.32
N THR A 12 -20.93 34.59 7.86
CA THR A 12 -19.97 34.41 8.95
C THR A 12 -18.61 34.92 8.45
N PRO A 13 -17.93 35.80 9.20
CA PRO A 13 -16.56 36.18 8.87
C PRO A 13 -15.72 34.91 8.71
N LEU A 14 -14.92 34.84 7.65
CA LEU A 14 -13.90 33.81 7.53
C LEU A 14 -12.87 34.08 8.65
N GLU A 15 -13.01 33.39 9.78
CA GLU A 15 -11.91 33.29 10.72
C GLU A 15 -10.73 32.63 10.00
N GLU A 16 -9.57 33.26 10.13
CA GLU A 16 -8.31 32.71 9.66
C GLU A 16 -8.10 31.39 10.42
N VAL A 17 -8.25 30.27 9.71
CA VAL A 17 -7.93 28.95 10.26
C VAL A 17 -6.43 28.93 10.47
N GLU A 18 -6.00 29.08 11.73
CA GLU A 18 -4.61 28.87 12.10
C GLU A 18 -4.18 27.49 11.58
N PRO A 19 -3.08 27.40 10.81
CA PRO A 19 -2.61 26.11 10.33
C PRO A 19 -2.26 25.24 11.53
N ALA A 20 -3.06 24.21 11.77
CA ALA A 20 -2.77 23.23 12.80
C ALA A 20 -1.50 22.48 12.37
N GLU A 21 -0.47 22.53 13.21
CA GLU A 21 0.72 21.69 13.05
C GLU A 21 0.27 20.21 13.02
N PRO A 22 0.66 19.43 12.00
CA PRO A 22 0.28 18.04 11.94
C PRO A 22 0.84 17.27 13.13
N ASP A 23 0.01 16.42 13.73
CA ASP A 23 0.49 15.45 14.71
C ASP A 23 1.53 14.54 14.04
N ALA A 24 2.74 14.50 14.59
CA ALA A 24 3.84 13.69 14.07
C ALA A 24 3.49 12.19 14.02
N ASP A 25 2.66 11.69 14.94
CA ASP A 25 2.18 10.30 14.88
C ASP A 25 1.24 10.10 13.68
N LEU A 26 0.33 11.05 13.44
CA LEU A 26 -0.58 11.01 12.29
C LEU A 26 0.18 11.02 10.97
N LEU A 27 1.18 11.89 10.81
CA LEU A 27 2.07 11.91 9.65
C LEU A 27 2.76 10.55 9.46
N GLY A 28 3.34 10.01 10.53
CA GLY A 28 3.98 8.70 10.47
C GLY A 28 3.02 7.56 10.11
N GLN A 29 1.74 7.63 10.52
CA GLN A 29 0.71 6.67 10.12
C GLN A 29 0.41 6.76 8.63
N LEU A 30 0.31 7.97 8.07
CA LEU A 30 0.05 8.19 6.64
C LEU A 30 1.20 7.62 5.80
N GLU A 31 2.45 7.93 6.12
CA GLU A 31 3.63 7.41 5.41
C GLU A 31 3.70 5.87 5.44
N ARG A 32 3.35 5.24 6.59
CA ARG A 32 3.27 3.77 6.68
C ARG A 32 2.18 3.22 5.76
N SER A 33 1.03 3.88 5.71
CA SER A 33 -0.09 3.49 4.86
C SER A 33 0.29 3.56 3.37
N GLU A 34 0.97 4.64 2.97
CA GLU A 34 1.41 4.84 1.59
C GLU A 34 2.45 3.80 1.17
N ARG A 35 3.43 3.50 2.04
CA ARG A 35 4.39 2.42 1.81
C ARG A 35 3.71 1.06 1.66
N ASN A 36 2.72 0.77 2.49
CA ASN A 36 1.93 -0.46 2.38
C ASN A 36 1.15 -0.50 1.07
N ALA A 37 0.50 0.60 0.68
CA ALA A 37 -0.25 0.68 -0.56
C ALA A 37 0.64 0.49 -1.79
N LEU A 38 1.86 1.06 -1.77
CA LEU A 38 2.86 0.84 -2.81
C LEU A 38 3.27 -0.64 -2.88
N TYR A 39 3.58 -1.25 -1.73
CA TYR A 39 3.92 -2.67 -1.63
C TYR A 39 2.80 -3.57 -2.19
N PHE A 40 1.54 -3.38 -1.76
CA PHE A 40 0.43 -4.23 -2.15
C PHE A 40 0.10 -4.11 -3.64
N ARG A 41 0.20 -2.90 -4.20
CA ARG A 41 0.04 -2.70 -5.66
C ARG A 41 1.00 -3.59 -6.46
N HIS A 42 2.29 -3.53 -6.13
CA HIS A 42 3.30 -4.34 -6.81
C HIS A 42 3.19 -5.83 -6.49
N PHE A 43 2.69 -6.17 -5.30
CA PHE A 43 2.39 -7.55 -4.94
C PHE A 43 1.27 -8.13 -5.81
N ASP A 44 0.21 -7.36 -6.06
CA ASP A 44 -0.93 -7.77 -6.89
C ASP A 44 -0.53 -7.96 -8.37
N ASP A 45 0.44 -7.19 -8.85
CA ASP A 45 1.01 -7.31 -10.20
C ASP A 45 1.89 -8.57 -10.39
N LEU A 46 2.25 -9.28 -9.32
CA LEU A 46 2.91 -10.57 -9.44
C LEU A 46 1.94 -11.61 -10.01
N GLY A 47 2.46 -12.58 -10.76
CA GLY A 47 1.64 -13.71 -11.21
C GLY A 47 1.08 -14.51 -10.04
N GLU A 48 -0.10 -15.12 -10.20
CA GLU A 48 -0.84 -15.80 -9.14
C GLU A 48 0.02 -16.77 -8.31
N LYS A 49 0.81 -17.63 -8.97
CA LYS A 49 1.73 -18.55 -8.28
C LYS A 49 2.75 -17.83 -7.39
N CYS A 50 3.27 -16.68 -7.83
CA CYS A 50 4.19 -15.89 -7.02
C CYS A 50 3.48 -15.30 -5.79
N ARG A 51 2.27 -14.74 -5.97
CA ARG A 51 1.47 -14.21 -4.86
C ARG A 51 1.18 -15.28 -3.81
N GLN A 52 0.74 -16.47 -4.23
CA GLN A 52 0.46 -17.59 -3.33
C GLN A 52 1.71 -18.04 -2.55
N ILE A 53 2.84 -18.24 -3.23
CA ILE A 53 4.09 -18.67 -2.60
C ILE A 53 4.56 -17.63 -1.57
N LEU A 54 4.50 -16.35 -1.91
CA LEU A 54 4.94 -15.29 -1.00
C LEU A 54 3.96 -15.10 0.17
N ALA A 55 2.64 -15.13 -0.06
CA ALA A 55 1.63 -15.02 1.00
C ALA A 55 1.84 -16.08 2.09
N TRP A 56 1.91 -17.35 1.71
CA TRP A 56 2.15 -18.45 2.66
C TRP A 56 3.53 -18.35 3.32
N PHE A 57 4.56 -17.91 2.59
CA PHE A 57 5.87 -17.69 3.19
C PHE A 57 5.84 -16.60 4.27
N PHE A 58 5.12 -15.50 4.06
CA PHE A 58 4.95 -14.44 5.05
C PHE A 58 4.11 -14.87 6.25
N GLU A 59 3.13 -15.75 6.04
CA GLU A 59 2.38 -16.48 7.08
C GLU A 59 3.21 -17.56 7.79
N LYS A 60 4.51 -17.68 7.48
CA LYS A 60 5.44 -18.66 8.07
C LYS A 60 5.09 -20.13 7.81
N VAL A 61 4.33 -20.42 6.74
CA VAL A 61 4.10 -21.79 6.31
C VAL A 61 5.43 -22.42 5.83
N PRO A 62 5.79 -23.64 6.29
CA PRO A 62 7.01 -24.31 5.85
C PRO A 62 7.05 -24.54 4.34
N LEU A 63 8.25 -24.44 3.74
CA LEU A 63 8.40 -24.61 2.28
C LEU A 63 7.97 -26.00 1.80
N ALA A 64 8.21 -27.04 2.60
CA ALA A 64 7.73 -28.40 2.33
C ALA A 64 6.19 -28.47 2.22
N GLU A 65 5.47 -27.75 3.09
CA GLU A 65 4.01 -27.70 3.08
C GLU A 65 3.48 -26.89 1.88
N ILE A 66 4.14 -25.77 1.54
CA ILE A 66 3.82 -25.00 0.32
C ILE A 66 4.02 -25.87 -0.93
N ALA A 67 5.12 -26.63 -0.98
CA ALA A 67 5.42 -27.54 -2.07
C ALA A 67 4.35 -28.63 -2.22
N ARG A 68 3.92 -29.22 -1.10
CA ARG A 68 2.82 -30.19 -1.06
C ARG A 68 1.51 -29.60 -1.60
N ARG A 69 1.13 -28.39 -1.17
CA ARG A 69 -0.10 -27.69 -1.62
C ARG A 69 -0.09 -27.40 -3.13
N LEU A 70 1.08 -27.10 -3.69
CA LEU A 70 1.25 -26.76 -5.11
C LEU A 70 1.65 -27.93 -6.00
N GLY A 71 1.71 -29.16 -5.46
CA GLY A 71 2.13 -30.35 -6.22
C GLY A 71 3.52 -30.21 -6.83
N SER A 72 4.46 -29.58 -6.10
CA SER A 72 5.81 -29.27 -6.58
C SER A 72 6.88 -29.76 -5.58
N SER A 73 8.16 -29.66 -5.95
CA SER A 73 9.26 -29.96 -5.03
C SER A 73 9.63 -28.77 -4.15
N GLU A 74 10.11 -29.02 -2.94
CA GLU A 74 10.57 -27.97 -2.02
C GLU A 74 11.69 -27.12 -2.64
N ASN A 75 12.62 -27.76 -3.37
CA ASN A 75 13.69 -27.06 -4.09
C ASN A 75 13.14 -26.10 -5.15
N TYR A 76 12.11 -26.51 -5.90
CA TYR A 76 11.44 -25.64 -6.87
C TYR A 76 10.77 -24.45 -6.17
N ILE A 77 10.04 -24.68 -5.08
CA ILE A 77 9.40 -23.61 -4.31
C ILE A 77 10.43 -22.65 -3.72
N LYS A 78 11.55 -23.16 -3.18
CA LYS A 78 12.64 -22.34 -2.64
C LYS A 78 13.20 -21.40 -3.71
N LYS A 79 13.51 -21.93 -4.90
CA LYS A 79 13.98 -21.13 -6.05
C LYS A 79 12.92 -20.12 -6.48
N ARG A 80 11.68 -20.56 -6.66
CA ARG A 80 10.59 -19.71 -7.14
C ARG A 80 10.27 -18.58 -6.16
N LYS A 81 10.25 -18.85 -4.86
CA LYS A 81 10.10 -17.83 -3.81
C LYS A 81 11.16 -16.74 -3.93
N PHE A 82 12.42 -17.13 -4.13
CA PHE A 82 13.52 -16.18 -4.31
C PHE A 82 13.30 -15.29 -5.54
N GLU A 83 13.00 -15.89 -6.69
CA GLU A 83 12.70 -15.16 -7.93
C GLU A 83 11.52 -14.19 -7.78
N CYS A 84 10.42 -14.65 -7.16
CA CYS A 84 9.23 -13.82 -6.93
C CYS A 84 9.53 -12.65 -5.98
N LYS A 85 10.34 -12.89 -4.93
CA LYS A 85 10.75 -11.84 -3.98
C LYS A 85 11.64 -10.79 -4.66
N GLU A 86 12.63 -11.21 -5.43
CA GLU A 86 13.50 -10.30 -6.19
C GLU A 86 12.69 -9.46 -7.18
N LYS A 87 11.74 -10.09 -7.89
CA LYS A 87 10.83 -9.38 -8.79
C LYS A 87 10.02 -8.30 -8.05
N LEU A 88 9.48 -8.64 -6.89
CA LEU A 88 8.70 -7.70 -6.06
C LEU A 88 9.55 -6.53 -5.57
N ILE A 89 10.74 -6.81 -5.04
CA ILE A 89 11.68 -5.78 -4.56
C ILE A 89 12.04 -4.84 -5.70
N ARG A 90 12.35 -5.38 -6.87
CA ARG A 90 12.68 -4.60 -8.06
C ARG A 90 11.51 -3.71 -8.47
N ALA A 91 10.30 -4.26 -8.58
CA ALA A 91 9.12 -3.51 -8.98
C ALA A 91 8.81 -2.35 -8.00
N VAL A 92 8.94 -2.59 -6.70
CA VAL A 92 8.75 -1.54 -5.68
C VAL A 92 9.84 -0.46 -5.80
N ARG A 93 11.10 -0.84 -5.96
CA ARG A 93 12.23 0.12 -6.04
C ARG A 93 12.26 0.94 -7.32
N GLU A 94 11.79 0.38 -8.43
CA GLU A 94 11.73 1.07 -9.72
C GLU A 94 10.49 1.97 -9.83
N ASP A 95 9.56 1.93 -8.86
CA ASP A 95 8.42 2.84 -8.83
C ASP A 95 8.88 4.24 -8.41
N PRO A 96 8.56 5.31 -9.17
CA PRO A 96 8.98 6.67 -8.82
C PRO A 96 8.53 7.11 -7.41
N ARG A 97 7.40 6.59 -6.93
CA ARG A 97 6.86 6.91 -5.59
C ARG A 97 7.69 6.30 -4.47
N PHE A 98 8.60 5.39 -4.76
CA PHE A 98 9.50 4.83 -3.76
C PHE A 98 10.49 5.88 -3.23
N GLU A 99 11.01 6.75 -4.10
CA GLU A 99 11.96 7.80 -3.71
C GLU A 99 11.32 8.84 -2.77
N GLU A 100 10.02 9.09 -2.94
CA GLU A 100 9.25 10.00 -2.09
C GLU A 100 8.95 9.42 -0.70
N LEU A 101 9.00 8.09 -0.55
CA LEU A 101 8.62 7.34 0.65
C LEU A 101 9.80 6.67 1.38
N SER A 102 11.03 6.87 0.88
CA SER A 102 12.27 6.21 1.36
C SER A 102 12.98 6.95 2.49
#